data_AF-A0A2K4ZJM9-F1
#
_entry.id   AF-A0A2K4ZJM9-F1
#
_cell.length_a   1.000
_cell.length_b   1.000
_cell.length_c   1.000
_cell.angle_alpha   90.00
_cell.angle_beta   90.00
_cell.angle_gamma   90.00
#
_symmetry.space_group_name_H-M   'P 1'
#
loop_
_entity.id
_entity.type
_entity.pdbx_description
1 polymer ?
#
loop_
_entity_poly.entity_id
_entity_poly.type
_entity_poly.pdbx_seq_one_letter_code
_entity_poly.pdbx_strand_id
1 'polypeptide(L)' 'MLFWNYLITPVYMGYPREAVAELLIPVFLPFNLMKGGLNAAFTMILYKPVVTAFRCAHLL' A
#
# COMPACT_ATOMS: atom_id res chain seq x y z
N MET A 1 -6.27 -1.73 -4.20
CA MET A 1 -6.59 -0.88 -3.03
C MET A 1 -7.83 -0.02 -3.23
N LEU A 2 -8.14 0.47 -4.44
CA LEU A 2 -9.33 1.30 -4.68
C LEU A 2 -10.65 0.71 -4.16
N PHE A 3 -10.87 -0.60 -4.34
CA PHE A 3 -12.05 -1.28 -3.79
C PHE A 3 -12.18 -1.10 -2.28
N TRP A 4 -11.07 -1.26 -1.54
CA TRP A 4 -11.03 -1.04 -0.10
C TRP A 4 -11.18 0.44 0.26
N ASN A 5 -10.63 1.35 -0.55
CA ASN A 5 -10.88 2.78 -0.36
C ASN A 5 -12.36 3.13 -0.55
N TYR A 6 -13.08 2.47 -1.44
CA TYR A 6 -14.51 2.71 -1.62
C TYR A 6 -15.36 2.18 -0.45
N LEU A 7 -15.01 1.01 0.09
CA LEU A 7 -15.78 0.39 1.17
C LEU A 7 -15.47 0.95 2.56
N ILE A 8 -14.18 1.17 2.87
CA ILE A 8 -13.72 1.41 4.24
C ILE A 8 -13.54 2.90 4.54
N THR A 9 -13.05 3.69 3.58
CA THR A 9 -12.87 5.14 3.73
C THR A 9 -14.11 5.89 4.24
N PRO A 10 -15.33 5.68 3.71
CA PRO A 10 -16.48 6.42 4.22
C PRO A 10 -16.80 6.09 5.68
N VAL A 11 -16.48 4.88 6.14
CA VAL A 11 -16.76 4.43 7.51
C VAL A 11 -15.90 5.17 8.52
N TYR A 12 -14.58 5.25 8.30
CA TYR A 12 -13.69 5.90 9.26
C TYR A 12 -13.57 7.42 9.07
N MET A 13 -13.88 7.94 7.88
CA MET A 13 -13.95 9.40 7.66
C MET A 13 -15.30 10.00 8.04
N GLY A 14 -16.35 9.18 8.18
CA GLY A 14 -17.72 9.66 8.38
C GLY A 14 -18.27 10.43 7.17
N TYR A 15 -17.73 10.19 5.97
CA TYR A 15 -18.09 10.89 4.75
C TYR A 15 -19.12 10.10 3.93
N PRO A 16 -20.00 10.78 3.16
CA PRO A 16 -20.82 10.13 2.15
C PRO A 16 -19.96 9.33 1.17
N ARG A 17 -20.47 8.18 0.71
CA ARG A 17 -19.72 7.29 -0.18
C ARG A 17 -19.47 7.93 -1.54
N GLU A 18 -20.37 8.80 -1.97
CA GLU A 18 -20.30 9.56 -3.21
C GLU A 18 -19.11 10.53 -3.18
N ALA A 19 -18.92 11.24 -2.07
CA ALA A 19 -17.76 12.13 -1.88
C ALA A 19 -16.43 11.36 -1.91
N VAL A 20 -16.39 10.14 -1.37
CA VAL A 20 -15.21 9.27 -1.47
C VAL A 20 -14.99 8.79 -2.91
N ALA A 21 -16.05 8.51 -3.66
CA ALA A 21 -15.97 8.05 -5.04
C ALA A 21 -15.29 9.10 -5.93
N GLU A 22 -15.59 10.38 -5.74
CA GLU A 22 -14.96 11.50 -6.43
C GLU A 22 -13.43 11.58 -6.18
N LEU A 23 -12.97 11.09 -5.03
CA LEU A 23 -11.56 11.06 -4.65
C LEU A 23 -10.80 9.83 -5.15
N LEU A 24 -11.50 8.80 -5.66
CA LEU A 24 -10.87 7.52 -6.05
C LEU A 24 -9.80 7.69 -7.11
N ILE A 25 -10.08 8.46 -8.16
CA ILE A 25 -9.16 8.67 -9.28
C ILE A 25 -8.12 9.75 -8.97
N PRO A 26 -8.48 10.98 -8.54
CA PRO A 26 -7.49 12.04 -8.37
C PRO A 26 -6.57 11.85 -7.17
N VAL A 27 -7.01 11.13 -6.12
CA VAL A 27 -6.25 11.01 -4.87
C VAL A 27 -5.85 9.56 -4.60
N PHE A 28 -6.82 8.64 -4.50
CA PHE A 28 -6.51 7.28 -4.05
C PHE A 28 -5.72 6.47 -5.08
N LEU A 29 -5.99 6.63 -6.37
CA LEU A 29 -5.27 5.90 -7.42
C LEU A 29 -3.78 6.28 -7.46
N PRO A 30 -3.37 7.56 -7.61
CA PRO A 30 -1.96 7.92 -7.64
C PRO A 30 -1.26 7.58 -6.32
N PHE A 31 -1.91 7.79 -5.17
CA PHE A 31 -1.37 7.39 -3.87
C PHE A 31 -1.10 5.88 -3.80
N ASN A 32 -2.07 5.05 -4.22
CA ASN A 32 -1.94 3.61 -4.19
C ASN A 32 -0.87 3.09 -5.16
N LEU A 33 -0.74 3.70 -6.34
CA LEU A 33 0.30 3.35 -7.31
C LEU A 33 1.69 3.68 -6.76
N MET A 34 1.87 4.89 -6.20
CA MET A 34 3.12 5.27 -5.57
C MET A 34 3.47 4.34 -4.40
N LYS A 35 2.50 4.07 -3.51
CA LYS A 35 2.66 3.14 -2.39
C LYS A 35 3.06 1.74 -2.87
N GLY A 36 2.36 1.21 -3.87
CA GLY A 36 2.66 -0.11 -4.44
C GLY A 36 4.05 -0.16 -5.07
N GLY A 37 4.41 0.88 -5.84
CA GLY A 37 5.72 1.01 -6.46
C GLY A 37 6.86 1.08 -5.44
N LEU A 38 6.70 1.89 -4.39
CA LEU A 38 7.69 1.97 -3.31
C LEU A 38 7.83 0.65 -2.55
N ASN A 39 6.72 -0.01 -2.20
CA ASN A 39 6.77 -1.32 -1.56
C ASN A 39 7.52 -2.34 -2.41
N ALA A 40 7.25 -2.39 -3.71
CA ALA A 40 7.93 -3.28 -4.64
C ALA A 40 9.43 -2.94 -4.73
N ALA A 41 9.77 -1.66 -4.90
CA ALA A 41 11.15 -1.20 -5.00
C ALA A 41 11.96 -1.54 -3.73
N PHE A 42 11.43 -1.21 -2.55
CA PHE A 42 12.07 -1.56 -1.28
C PHE A 42 12.19 -3.07 -1.09
N THR A 43 11.16 -3.85 -1.45
CA THR A 43 11.26 -5.31 -1.38
C THR A 43 12.36 -5.83 -2.29
N MET A 44 12.44 -5.38 -3.53
CA MET A 44 13.49 -5.82 -4.47
C MET A 44 14.91 -5.48 -3.98
N ILE A 45 15.09 -4.31 -3.36
CA ILE A 45 16.39 -3.86 -2.83
C ILE A 45 16.75 -4.63 -1.55
N LEU A 46 15.79 -4.80 -0.64
CA LEU A 46 16.06 -5.29 0.72
C LEU A 46 15.95 -6.81 0.85
N TYR A 47 15.21 -7.50 -0.02
CA TYR A 47 14.93 -8.93 0.12
C TYR A 47 16.20 -9.77 0.22
N LYS A 48 17.14 -9.63 -0.73
CA LYS A 48 18.38 -10.41 -0.75
C LYS A 48 19.29 -10.15 0.46
N PRO A 49 19.63 -8.89 0.83
CA PRO A 49 20.50 -8.66 1.98
C PRO A 49 19.85 -9.12 3.29
N VAL A 50 18.54 -8.93 3.48
CA VAL A 50 17.83 -9.39 4.70
C VAL A 50 17.85 -10.91 4.81
N VAL A 51 17.51 -11.63 3.75
CA VAL A 51 17.55 -13.11 3.75
C VAL A 51 18.97 -13.62 3.98
N THR A 52 19.98 -12.99 3.37
CA THR A 52 21.38 -13.35 3.60
C THR A 52 21.77 -13.18 5.07
N ALA A 53 21.43 -12.04 5.67
CA ALA A 53 21.72 -11.77 7.08
C ALA A 53 21.06 -12.81 8.00
N PHE A 54 19.81 -13.19 7.72
CA PHE A 54 19.07 -14.16 8.54
C PHE A 54 19.67 -15.57 8.46
N ARG A 55 20.13 -15.98 7.27
CA ARG A 55 20.84 -17.25 7.07
C ARG A 55 22.17 -17.30 7.82
N CYS A 56 22.95 -16.21 7.76
CA CYS A 56 24.21 -16.11 8.52
C CYS A 56 23.98 -16.17 10.04
N ALA A 57 22.83 -15.70 10.51
CA ALA A 57 22.45 -15.73 11.92
C ALA A 57 21.76 -17.05 12.35
N HIS A 58 21.59 -18.03 11.45
CA HIS A 58 20.83 -19.26 11.69
C HIS A 58 19.39 -19.02 12.19
N LEU A 59 18.78 -17.90 11.79
CA LEU A 59 17.39 -17.56 12.11
C LEU A 59 16.42 -17.98 10.99
N LEU A 60 16.95 -18.38 9.84
CA LEU A 60 16.24 -18.90 8.67
C LEU A 60 17.15 -19.86 7.92
#